data_AF-A0ABD1IU93-F1
#
_entry.id   AF-A0ABD1IU93-F1
#
_cell.length_a   1.000
_cell.length_b   1.000
_cell.length_c   1.000
_cell.angle_alpha   90.00
_cell.angle_beta   90.00
_cell.angle_gamma   90.00
#
_symmetry.space_group_name_H-M   'P 1'
#
loop_
_entity.id
_entity.type
_entity.pdbx_description
1 polymer ?
#
loop_
_entity_poly.entity_id
_entity_poly.type
_entity_poly.pdbx_seq_one_letter_code
_entity_poly.pdbx_strand_id
1 'polypeptide(L)'
;MGQCVTKCKNPTSSLGSKSGDKDPSKSHSKKGGGGGGGGGGGGGGGHKDDSCPKSSSEPINNGTKAPDVTVETSLAPPLLLGEYTKEECWAEGDGVSLRRIEEMFLRYKDEQEDAILEEGMENFCEDLHVDPAEFRVLVLAWKFQAATMCKFTRKEFVEGCRAIKADSLEGICSRFSVLLEEARGEESFKDLYRFTFQFGLDVEEGQRSLQRGIAVALWRLVFTQDTPPVLERWLDFLSENPCGVRGISRDTWNMFLNFTQSIGPDLSNYSEDEAWPSLFDSFVEWETERRRREQEQQQLEEEEAERRRATGGGGDAGEEVDCPALPSLTDCSDAGAAQGWTPH
;
A
#
# COMPACT_ATOMS: atom_id res chain seq x y z
N MET A 1 -11.81 -2.18 -23.82
CA MET A 1 -11.25 -3.55 -23.79
C MET A 1 -10.52 -3.70 -22.47
N GLY A 2 -11.12 -4.40 -21.49
CA GLY A 2 -10.47 -4.68 -20.21
C GLY A 2 -9.67 -5.98 -20.27
N GLN A 3 -8.61 -6.09 -19.48
CA GLN A 3 -7.89 -7.35 -19.23
C GLN A 3 -7.83 -7.63 -17.73
N CYS A 4 -7.94 -8.90 -17.37
CA CYS A 4 -8.26 -9.34 -16.01
C CYS A 4 -7.02 -9.39 -15.11
N VAL A 5 -7.20 -9.11 -13.81
CA VAL A 5 -6.16 -9.29 -12.78
C VAL A 5 -6.67 -10.16 -11.61
N THR A 6 -7.26 -11.32 -11.93
CA THR A 6 -7.95 -12.18 -10.95
C THR A 6 -7.27 -13.53 -10.70
N LYS A 7 -6.01 -13.53 -10.22
CA LYS A 7 -5.42 -14.74 -9.60
C LYS A 7 -4.21 -14.54 -8.68
N CYS A 8 -4.49 -14.18 -7.42
CA CYS A 8 -3.63 -14.55 -6.29
C CYS A 8 -4.32 -15.71 -5.54
N LYS A 9 -3.70 -16.90 -5.52
CA LYS A 9 -4.23 -18.10 -4.85
C LYS A 9 -3.06 -18.85 -4.20
N ASN A 10 -2.81 -18.59 -2.92
CA ASN A 10 -1.62 -19.06 -2.22
C ASN A 10 -1.76 -20.57 -1.88
N PRO A 11 -0.82 -21.47 -2.26
CA PRO A 11 -0.99 -22.91 -2.09
C PRO A 11 -0.67 -23.38 -0.67
N THR A 12 -1.69 -23.76 0.09
CA THR A 12 -1.55 -24.34 1.44
C THR A 12 -0.79 -25.67 1.41
N SER A 13 0.28 -25.79 2.21
CA SER A 13 1.07 -27.02 2.32
C SER A 13 0.30 -28.14 3.05
N SER A 14 0.05 -29.25 2.36
CA SER A 14 -0.69 -30.40 2.91
C SER A 14 0.14 -31.22 3.92
N LEU A 15 -0.42 -31.47 5.11
CA LEU A 15 0.13 -32.39 6.09
C LEU A 15 0.03 -33.85 5.61
N GLY A 16 1.14 -34.60 5.68
CA GLY A 16 1.23 -36.00 5.25
C GLY A 16 1.89 -36.90 6.29
N SER A 17 1.11 -37.49 7.20
CA SER A 17 1.61 -38.43 8.21
C SER A 17 1.64 -39.87 7.69
N LYS A 18 2.78 -40.58 7.82
CA LYS A 18 2.84 -42.04 7.76
C LYS A 18 3.98 -42.61 8.62
N SER A 19 3.78 -43.78 9.20
CA SER A 19 4.53 -44.29 10.35
C SER A 19 5.23 -45.64 10.07
N GLY A 20 6.32 -45.91 10.79
CA GLY A 20 7.00 -47.22 10.89
C GLY A 20 8.13 -47.44 9.87
N ASP A 21 9.15 -48.28 10.13
CA ASP A 21 9.41 -49.09 11.33
C ASP A 21 10.89 -49.58 11.40
N LYS A 22 11.42 -49.83 12.62
CA LYS A 22 12.64 -50.59 13.00
C LYS A 22 14.07 -50.20 12.54
N ASP A 23 14.82 -49.68 13.53
CA ASP A 23 16.17 -50.05 14.05
C ASP A 23 16.68 -51.51 13.85
N PRO A 24 17.94 -51.87 14.22
CA PRO A 24 19.10 -51.06 14.67
C PRO A 24 20.50 -51.48 14.10
N SER A 25 21.56 -50.70 14.38
CA SER A 25 22.90 -51.26 14.69
C SER A 25 23.89 -50.32 15.42
N LYS A 26 24.70 -50.93 16.31
CA LYS A 26 25.72 -50.36 17.23
C LYS A 26 26.80 -49.53 16.49
N SER A 27 27.56 -48.61 17.11
CA SER A 27 28.41 -48.93 18.28
C SER A 27 29.22 -47.77 18.92
N HIS A 28 29.58 -47.98 20.20
CA HIS A 28 30.72 -47.43 20.99
C HIS A 28 30.93 -45.89 21.18
N SER A 29 31.50 -45.39 22.30
CA SER A 29 31.37 -45.73 23.76
C SER A 29 32.20 -44.77 24.64
N LYS A 30 31.72 -44.48 25.88
CA LYS A 30 32.43 -43.79 27.00
C LYS A 30 32.76 -42.29 26.71
N LYS A 31 33.01 -41.44 27.71
CA LYS A 31 33.29 -41.61 29.16
C LYS A 31 32.63 -40.46 29.97
N GLY A 32 32.47 -40.61 31.29
CA GLY A 32 32.08 -39.50 32.19
C GLY A 32 33.22 -38.49 32.42
N GLY A 33 33.07 -37.41 33.19
CA GLY A 33 31.95 -37.03 34.06
C GLY A 33 32.42 -36.75 35.50
N GLY A 34 32.00 -35.62 36.09
CA GLY A 34 32.20 -35.30 37.52
C GLY A 34 33.30 -34.27 37.85
N GLY A 35 32.90 -33.02 38.06
CA GLY A 35 33.16 -32.23 39.28
C GLY A 35 34.58 -31.80 39.69
N GLY A 36 34.73 -30.48 39.87
CA GLY A 36 35.23 -29.93 41.14
C GLY A 36 36.59 -29.20 41.18
N GLY A 37 36.57 -27.96 41.65
CA GLY A 37 37.56 -27.48 42.64
C GLY A 37 38.73 -26.59 42.17
N GLY A 38 38.67 -25.30 42.54
CA GLY A 38 39.74 -24.69 43.36
C GLY A 38 40.89 -23.92 42.70
N GLY A 39 40.85 -22.59 42.83
CA GLY A 39 41.82 -21.89 43.70
C GLY A 39 43.07 -21.21 43.09
N GLY A 40 43.01 -19.87 43.03
CA GLY A 40 44.19 -18.96 43.12
C GLY A 40 45.01 -18.72 41.84
N GLY A 41 45.67 -17.56 41.67
CA GLY A 41 45.58 -16.34 42.49
C GLY A 41 46.67 -15.29 42.15
N GLY A 42 46.33 -14.00 42.33
CA GLY A 42 47.24 -12.84 42.14
C GLY A 42 47.45 -12.39 40.68
N GLY A 43 47.65 -11.11 40.39
CA GLY A 43 47.60 -9.91 41.24
C GLY A 43 48.19 -8.67 40.54
N GLY A 44 47.71 -7.46 40.87
CA GLY A 44 48.22 -6.19 40.32
C GLY A 44 47.15 -5.09 40.32
N GLY A 45 47.34 -4.05 41.15
CA GLY A 45 46.29 -3.05 41.44
C GLY A 45 46.33 -1.77 40.60
N GLY A 46 45.26 -0.97 40.72
CA GLY A 46 45.13 0.39 40.18
C GLY A 46 43.83 1.03 40.66
N HIS A 47 43.92 2.13 41.42
CA HIS A 47 42.75 2.85 41.95
C HIS A 47 42.15 3.82 40.92
N LYS A 48 40.82 4.03 40.99
CA LYS A 48 40.22 5.29 41.50
C LYS A 48 38.69 5.22 41.59
N ASP A 49 38.18 5.70 42.73
CA ASP A 49 37.10 6.67 42.98
C ASP A 49 35.86 6.67 42.04
N ASP A 50 34.60 6.76 42.49
CA ASP A 50 34.06 7.04 43.84
C ASP A 50 32.63 6.44 44.03
N SER A 51 32.04 6.54 45.25
CA SER A 51 30.84 5.76 45.66
C SER A 51 29.62 6.58 46.13
N CYS A 52 28.42 6.01 45.89
CA CYS A 52 27.15 6.30 46.59
C CYS A 52 27.18 5.77 48.06
N PRO A 53 26.18 6.01 48.97
CA PRO A 53 24.80 6.46 48.73
C PRO A 53 24.10 7.39 49.80
N LYS A 54 22.84 7.76 49.50
CA LYS A 54 21.66 7.99 50.40
C LYS A 54 21.79 8.63 51.81
N SER A 55 21.04 9.73 51.96
CA SER A 55 20.00 10.04 53.00
C SER A 55 20.30 10.71 54.35
N SER A 56 19.41 11.68 54.69
CA SER A 56 18.90 12.10 56.02
C SER A 56 19.35 13.44 56.68
N SER A 57 18.36 14.35 56.83
CA SER A 57 18.01 15.23 57.98
C SER A 57 18.93 16.35 58.57
N GLU A 58 18.49 17.61 58.35
CA GLU A 58 18.36 18.76 59.31
C GLU A 58 19.61 19.41 59.97
N PRO A 59 19.50 20.55 60.71
CA PRO A 59 18.43 21.60 60.86
C PRO A 59 18.78 22.97 60.17
N ILE A 60 18.59 24.26 60.58
CA ILE A 60 18.24 25.04 61.82
C ILE A 60 17.65 26.46 61.48
N ASN A 61 16.50 26.85 62.10
CA ASN A 61 15.93 28.19 62.49
C ASN A 61 15.95 29.44 61.51
N ASN A 62 15.13 30.51 61.67
CA ASN A 62 14.30 30.97 62.81
C ASN A 62 13.10 31.90 62.43
N GLY A 63 11.96 31.76 63.15
CA GLY A 63 10.86 32.75 63.33
C GLY A 63 9.94 33.06 62.13
N THR A 64 8.70 33.56 62.24
CA THR A 64 7.75 33.89 63.35
C THR A 64 6.42 34.33 62.65
N LYS A 65 5.15 34.14 63.10
CA LYS A 65 4.46 33.87 64.39
C LYS A 65 3.15 33.04 64.16
N ALA A 66 2.30 32.90 65.20
CA ALA A 66 0.90 32.42 65.20
C ALA A 66 0.06 33.29 66.21
N PRO A 67 -1.12 32.93 66.79
CA PRO A 67 -1.89 31.65 66.88
C PRO A 67 -3.03 31.58 65.82
N ASP A 68 -4.20 30.89 65.88
CA ASP A 68 -5.00 30.05 66.83
C ASP A 68 -5.69 28.91 66.00
N VAL A 69 -6.18 27.72 66.45
CA VAL A 69 -7.10 27.25 67.53
C VAL A 69 -8.59 27.50 67.19
N THR A 70 -9.50 26.50 67.04
CA THR A 70 -9.75 25.25 67.81
C THR A 70 -9.95 23.93 67.02
N VAL A 71 -9.88 22.81 67.77
CA VAL A 71 -10.32 21.41 67.51
C VAL A 71 -11.88 21.27 67.42
N GLU A 72 -12.58 20.14 67.12
CA GLU A 72 -12.27 18.69 67.09
C GLU A 72 -13.26 17.82 66.24
N THR A 73 -12.88 16.57 65.97
CA THR A 73 -13.69 15.31 65.98
C THR A 73 -14.72 14.90 64.87
N SER A 74 -14.27 13.92 64.07
CA SER A 74 -14.84 12.56 63.88
C SER A 74 -16.08 12.21 63.02
N LEU A 75 -15.97 11.00 62.44
CA LEU A 75 -16.98 9.99 62.03
C LEU A 75 -17.72 10.09 60.67
N ALA A 76 -17.96 8.90 60.13
CA ALA A 76 -18.78 8.48 58.98
C ALA A 76 -19.18 7.00 59.21
N PRO A 77 -20.03 6.33 58.39
CA PRO A 77 -20.91 6.77 57.31
C PRO A 77 -22.42 6.58 57.70
N PRO A 78 -23.41 6.48 56.78
CA PRO A 78 -23.64 5.26 55.97
C PRO A 78 -24.16 5.51 54.53
N LEU A 79 -24.35 4.42 53.77
CA LEU A 79 -25.00 4.38 52.45
C LEU A 79 -26.50 4.07 52.58
N LEU A 80 -27.35 4.59 51.68
CA LEU A 80 -28.32 3.79 50.91
C LEU A 80 -29.13 4.59 49.86
N LEU A 81 -29.26 3.97 48.68
CA LEU A 81 -30.42 3.93 47.78
C LEU A 81 -31.14 5.23 47.36
N GLY A 82 -30.74 5.71 46.17
CA GLY A 82 -31.65 5.76 45.02
C GLY A 82 -32.48 7.02 44.79
N GLU A 83 -31.98 7.90 43.91
CA GLU A 83 -32.87 8.71 43.07
C GLU A 83 -32.29 8.95 41.67
N TYR A 84 -33.17 8.79 40.69
CA TYR A 84 -32.92 8.78 39.24
C TYR A 84 -32.92 10.22 38.72
N THR A 85 -31.75 10.87 38.74
CA THR A 85 -31.59 12.18 38.09
C THR A 85 -30.45 12.19 37.08
N LYS A 86 -30.87 12.14 35.81
CA LYS A 86 -30.20 12.81 34.69
C LYS A 86 -28.71 12.49 34.52
N GLU A 87 -28.43 11.41 33.79
CA GLU A 87 -27.23 11.41 32.95
C GLU A 87 -27.20 12.72 32.15
N GLU A 88 -26.05 13.39 32.14
CA GLU A 88 -25.87 14.61 31.36
C GLU A 88 -25.77 14.21 29.89
N CYS A 89 -26.95 14.10 29.26
CA CYS A 89 -27.12 13.89 27.83
C CYS A 89 -26.59 15.11 27.08
N TRP A 90 -25.26 15.14 26.90
CA TRP A 90 -24.60 15.86 25.83
C TRP A 90 -25.29 15.44 24.54
N ALA A 91 -25.90 16.40 23.84
CA ALA A 91 -26.67 16.11 22.65
C ALA A 91 -25.72 15.53 21.57
N GLU A 92 -25.85 14.23 21.28
CA GLU A 92 -25.26 13.55 20.12
C GLU A 92 -25.80 14.21 18.85
N GLY A 93 -25.15 15.30 18.45
CA GLY A 93 -25.60 16.28 17.47
C GLY A 93 -24.94 16.13 16.10
N ASP A 94 -24.37 14.96 15.79
CA ASP A 94 -23.67 14.76 14.52
C ASP A 94 -24.61 14.44 13.35
N GLY A 95 -25.89 14.16 13.63
CA GLY A 95 -26.92 13.82 12.64
C GLY A 95 -26.80 12.41 12.04
N VAL A 96 -25.81 11.63 12.49
CA VAL A 96 -25.43 10.31 11.99
C VAL A 96 -25.90 9.25 12.99
N SER A 97 -26.69 8.27 12.52
CA SER A 97 -27.22 7.20 13.37
C SER A 97 -26.25 6.02 13.44
N LEU A 98 -25.60 5.85 14.59
CA LEU A 98 -24.74 4.70 14.87
C LEU A 98 -25.44 3.36 14.56
N ARG A 99 -26.75 3.25 14.87
CA ARG A 99 -27.54 2.04 14.59
C ARG A 99 -27.65 1.73 13.09
N ARG A 100 -27.74 2.75 12.23
CA ARG A 100 -27.75 2.56 10.76
C ARG A 100 -26.37 2.16 10.24
N ILE A 101 -25.29 2.70 10.82
CA ILE A 101 -23.92 2.24 10.51
C ILE A 101 -23.72 0.78 10.91
N GLU A 102 -24.20 0.36 12.09
CA GLU A 102 -24.13 -1.03 12.54
C GLU A 102 -24.98 -1.97 11.67
N GLU A 103 -26.20 -1.58 11.32
CA GLU A 103 -27.05 -2.30 10.35
C GLU A 103 -26.37 -2.45 8.98
N MET A 104 -25.68 -1.40 8.51
CA MET A 104 -24.92 -1.40 7.26
C MET A 104 -23.66 -2.28 7.35
N PHE A 105 -22.89 -2.21 8.44
CA PHE A 105 -21.72 -3.06 8.66
C PHE A 105 -22.09 -4.55 8.65
N LEU A 106 -23.19 -4.91 9.34
CA LEU A 106 -23.68 -6.29 9.42
C LEU A 106 -24.15 -6.87 8.08
N ARG A 107 -24.35 -6.06 7.03
CA ARG A 107 -24.64 -6.52 5.66
C ARG A 107 -23.39 -7.05 4.93
N TYR A 108 -22.19 -6.57 5.29
CA TYR A 108 -20.93 -6.89 4.61
C TYR A 108 -19.89 -7.59 5.50
N LYS A 109 -20.16 -7.70 6.81
CA LYS A 109 -19.33 -8.43 7.77
C LYS A 109 -19.24 -9.91 7.38
N ASP A 110 -18.03 -10.46 7.43
CA ASP A 110 -17.76 -11.89 7.29
C ASP A 110 -18.53 -12.75 8.32
N GLU A 111 -18.70 -14.06 8.06
CA GLU A 111 -19.36 -14.96 9.01
C GLU A 111 -18.50 -15.23 10.27
N GLN A 112 -17.18 -15.23 10.15
CA GLN A 112 -16.23 -15.72 11.16
C GLN A 112 -15.49 -14.58 11.89
N GLU A 113 -14.99 -13.57 11.17
CA GLU A 113 -14.29 -12.39 11.72
C GLU A 113 -15.24 -11.19 11.96
N ASP A 114 -14.92 -10.31 12.92
CA ASP A 114 -15.66 -9.04 13.13
C ASP A 114 -15.16 -7.91 12.22
N ALA A 115 -15.04 -8.24 10.93
CA ALA A 115 -14.56 -7.39 9.86
C ALA A 115 -15.34 -7.64 8.56
N ILE A 116 -15.30 -6.67 7.67
CA ILE A 116 -15.59 -6.83 6.24
C ILE A 116 -14.29 -7.34 5.61
N LEU A 117 -14.31 -8.53 4.99
CA LEU A 117 -13.18 -9.14 4.28
C LEU A 117 -13.41 -9.05 2.75
N GLU A 118 -12.63 -9.77 1.94
CA GLU A 118 -12.62 -9.64 0.47
C GLU A 118 -14.00 -9.74 -0.20
N GLU A 119 -14.81 -10.76 0.12
CA GLU A 119 -16.15 -10.92 -0.44
C GLU A 119 -17.09 -9.79 -0.01
N GLY A 120 -17.03 -9.36 1.26
CA GLY A 120 -17.81 -8.24 1.78
C GLY A 120 -17.41 -6.89 1.18
N MET A 121 -16.12 -6.70 0.89
CA MET A 121 -15.57 -5.51 0.26
C MET A 121 -16.01 -5.40 -1.21
N GLU A 122 -16.03 -6.51 -1.96
CA GLU A 122 -16.51 -6.56 -3.34
C GLU A 122 -18.00 -6.17 -3.41
N ASN A 123 -18.84 -6.79 -2.58
CA ASN A 123 -20.27 -6.45 -2.47
C ASN A 123 -20.49 -4.98 -2.05
N PHE A 124 -19.67 -4.46 -1.13
CA PHE A 124 -19.76 -3.05 -0.69
C PHE A 124 -19.37 -2.06 -1.80
N CYS A 125 -18.37 -2.38 -2.62
CA CYS A 125 -17.99 -1.56 -3.77
C CYS A 125 -19.04 -1.63 -4.90
N GLU A 126 -19.64 -2.80 -5.15
CA GLU A 126 -20.75 -2.96 -6.09
C GLU A 126 -21.98 -2.14 -5.67
N ASP A 127 -22.39 -2.20 -4.40
CA ASP A 127 -23.49 -1.41 -3.81
C ASP A 127 -23.21 0.12 -3.82
N LEU A 128 -21.94 0.54 -3.79
CA LEU A 128 -21.51 1.93 -3.95
C LEU A 128 -21.34 2.35 -5.43
N HIS A 129 -21.41 1.40 -6.36
CA HIS A 129 -21.15 1.59 -7.80
C HIS A 129 -19.76 2.18 -8.11
N VAL A 130 -18.72 1.65 -7.43
CA VAL A 130 -17.31 2.00 -7.66
C VAL A 130 -16.49 0.73 -7.96
N ASP A 131 -15.42 0.86 -8.74
CA ASP A 131 -14.45 -0.22 -8.92
C ASP A 131 -13.60 -0.35 -7.64
N PRO A 132 -13.40 -1.56 -7.07
CA PRO A 132 -12.57 -1.77 -5.87
C PRO A 132 -11.13 -1.21 -5.97
N ALA A 133 -10.62 -1.02 -7.19
CA ALA A 133 -9.32 -0.43 -7.47
C ALA A 133 -9.38 1.05 -7.91
N GLU A 134 -10.53 1.74 -7.85
CA GLU A 134 -10.63 3.19 -8.13
C GLU A 134 -10.06 4.02 -6.97
N PHE A 135 -9.49 5.19 -7.29
CA PHE A 135 -8.97 6.15 -6.30
C PHE A 135 -10.00 6.54 -5.22
N ARG A 136 -11.31 6.47 -5.51
CA ARG A 136 -12.37 6.69 -4.52
C ARG A 136 -12.32 5.71 -3.36
N VAL A 137 -12.00 4.45 -3.62
CA VAL A 137 -11.90 3.39 -2.60
C VAL A 137 -10.63 3.58 -1.76
N LEU A 138 -9.52 3.98 -2.38
CA LEU A 138 -8.30 4.38 -1.65
C LEU A 138 -8.55 5.59 -0.72
N VAL A 139 -9.24 6.62 -1.20
CA VAL A 139 -9.63 7.78 -0.37
C VAL A 139 -10.58 7.38 0.75
N LEU A 140 -11.56 6.49 0.50
CA LEU A 140 -12.47 5.99 1.52
C LEU A 140 -11.71 5.20 2.61
N ALA A 141 -10.81 4.30 2.21
CA ALA A 141 -9.94 3.56 3.12
C ALA A 141 -9.03 4.48 3.96
N TRP A 142 -8.52 5.57 3.37
CA TRP A 142 -7.78 6.61 4.09
C TRP A 142 -8.65 7.34 5.13
N LYS A 143 -9.88 7.75 4.78
CA LYS A 143 -10.80 8.35 5.78
C LYS A 143 -11.22 7.37 6.88
N PHE A 144 -11.25 6.07 6.57
CA PHE A 144 -11.55 4.99 7.53
C PHE A 144 -10.31 4.55 8.32
N GLN A 145 -9.12 5.08 7.99
CA GLN A 145 -7.82 4.75 8.59
C GLN A 145 -7.51 3.24 8.55
N ALA A 146 -7.91 2.57 7.47
CA ALA A 146 -7.83 1.12 7.33
C ALA A 146 -6.39 0.60 7.33
N ALA A 147 -6.09 -0.36 8.21
CA ALA A 147 -4.74 -0.89 8.41
C ALA A 147 -4.24 -1.79 7.26
N THR A 148 -5.16 -2.46 6.55
CA THR A 148 -4.85 -3.53 5.58
C THR A 148 -5.78 -3.43 4.35
N MET A 149 -5.27 -3.68 3.15
CA MET A 149 -6.10 -3.84 1.94
C MET A 149 -7.16 -4.93 2.10
N CYS A 150 -8.31 -4.76 1.41
CA CYS A 150 -9.45 -5.69 1.40
C CYS A 150 -10.06 -6.02 2.78
N LYS A 151 -9.77 -5.23 3.82
CA LYS A 151 -10.21 -5.47 5.20
C LYS A 151 -10.65 -4.16 5.87
N PHE A 152 -11.88 -4.13 6.39
CA PHE A 152 -12.33 -3.10 7.34
C PHE A 152 -12.84 -3.79 8.61
N THR A 153 -12.16 -3.61 9.75
CA THR A 153 -12.70 -4.01 11.06
C THR A 153 -13.95 -3.19 11.38
N ARG A 154 -14.80 -3.70 12.29
CA ARG A 154 -15.93 -2.94 12.84
C ARG A 154 -15.54 -1.52 13.29
N LYS A 155 -14.36 -1.37 13.89
CA LYS A 155 -13.87 -0.08 14.40
C LYS A 155 -13.61 0.91 13.27
N GLU A 156 -12.81 0.53 12.28
CA GLU A 156 -12.46 1.38 11.12
C GLU A 156 -13.70 1.78 10.33
N PHE A 157 -14.63 0.84 10.11
CA PHE A 157 -15.88 1.12 9.41
C PHE A 157 -16.78 2.10 10.20
N VAL A 158 -16.95 1.90 11.51
CA VAL A 158 -17.82 2.75 12.34
C VAL A 158 -17.22 4.14 12.55
N GLU A 159 -15.95 4.22 12.91
CA GLU A 159 -15.26 5.51 13.11
C GLU A 159 -15.11 6.27 11.78
N GLY A 160 -14.83 5.56 10.69
CA GLY A 160 -14.77 6.11 9.33
C GLY A 160 -16.11 6.69 8.86
N CYS A 161 -17.21 5.95 9.01
CA CYS A 161 -18.56 6.42 8.68
C CYS A 161 -18.94 7.68 9.49
N ARG A 162 -18.59 7.75 10.78
CA ARG A 162 -18.76 8.97 11.59
C ARG A 162 -17.87 10.12 11.09
N ALA A 163 -16.59 9.84 10.78
CA ALA A 163 -15.64 10.86 10.31
C ALA A 163 -16.08 11.52 8.99
N ILE A 164 -16.61 10.74 8.04
CA ILE A 164 -17.19 11.27 6.79
C ILE A 164 -18.65 11.72 6.94
N LYS A 165 -19.24 11.61 8.13
CA LYS A 165 -20.63 11.95 8.46
C LYS A 165 -21.64 11.31 7.49
N ALA A 166 -21.64 9.99 7.43
CA ALA A 166 -22.57 9.19 6.63
C ALA A 166 -23.00 7.91 7.38
N ASP A 167 -24.25 7.48 7.22
CA ASP A 167 -24.81 6.25 7.79
C ASP A 167 -25.68 5.47 6.80
N SER A 168 -25.43 5.67 5.50
CA SER A 168 -26.03 4.94 4.39
C SER A 168 -25.11 5.00 3.17
N LEU A 169 -25.26 4.04 2.24
CA LEU A 169 -24.52 4.01 0.96
C LEU A 169 -24.66 5.32 0.17
N GLU A 170 -25.89 5.84 0.04
CA GLU A 170 -26.17 7.14 -0.58
C GLU A 170 -25.42 8.29 0.14
N GLY A 171 -25.36 8.24 1.47
CA GLY A 171 -24.56 9.15 2.28
C GLY A 171 -23.08 9.09 1.91
N ILE A 172 -22.48 7.89 1.84
CA ILE A 172 -21.08 7.69 1.44
C ILE A 172 -20.84 8.23 0.02
N CYS A 173 -21.69 7.86 -0.94
CA CYS A 173 -21.61 8.30 -2.32
C CYS A 173 -21.67 9.84 -2.45
N SER A 174 -22.52 10.51 -1.66
CA SER A 174 -22.60 11.98 -1.65
C SER A 174 -21.29 12.64 -1.20
N ARG A 175 -20.55 11.99 -0.29
CA ARG A 175 -19.30 12.52 0.29
C ARG A 175 -18.12 12.42 -0.65
N PHE A 176 -18.08 11.49 -1.61
CA PHE A 176 -16.94 11.34 -2.53
C PHE A 176 -16.51 12.66 -3.16
N SER A 177 -17.46 13.51 -3.58
CA SER A 177 -17.17 14.84 -4.14
C SER A 177 -16.29 15.73 -3.22
N VAL A 178 -16.57 15.74 -1.92
CA VAL A 178 -15.85 16.53 -0.91
C VAL A 178 -14.54 15.85 -0.53
N LEU A 179 -14.53 14.53 -0.39
CA LEU A 179 -13.33 13.76 -0.01
C LEU A 179 -12.27 13.76 -1.11
N LEU A 180 -12.69 13.73 -2.38
CA LEU A 180 -11.79 13.84 -3.53
C LEU A 180 -11.14 15.22 -3.64
N GLU A 181 -11.84 16.30 -3.26
CA GLU A 181 -11.27 17.65 -3.22
C GLU A 181 -10.42 17.87 -1.95
N GLU A 182 -10.80 17.28 -0.81
CA GLU A 182 -9.96 17.26 0.41
C GLU A 182 -8.59 16.63 0.14
N ALA A 183 -8.56 15.54 -0.63
CA ALA A 183 -7.35 14.83 -1.05
C ALA A 183 -6.41 15.65 -1.98
N ARG A 184 -6.84 16.81 -2.49
CA ARG A 184 -6.00 17.74 -3.26
C ARG A 184 -5.21 18.73 -2.40
N GLY A 185 -5.62 18.93 -1.14
CA GLY A 185 -4.89 19.80 -0.23
C GLY A 185 -3.48 19.26 0.00
N GLU A 186 -2.45 20.09 -0.12
CA GLU A 186 -1.04 19.65 -0.14
C GLU A 186 -0.67 18.73 1.05
N GLU A 187 -1.07 19.09 2.27
CA GLU A 187 -0.84 18.28 3.47
C GLU A 187 -1.73 17.03 3.53
N SER A 188 -2.99 17.12 3.06
CA SER A 188 -3.89 15.97 2.92
C SER A 188 -3.32 14.93 1.95
N PHE A 189 -2.74 15.40 0.85
CA PHE A 189 -2.11 14.55 -0.16
C PHE A 189 -0.85 13.89 0.38
N LYS A 190 0.00 14.64 1.11
CA LYS A 190 1.18 14.07 1.80
C LYS A 190 0.77 12.99 2.80
N ASP A 191 -0.33 13.18 3.55
CA ASP A 191 -0.84 12.16 4.47
C ASP A 191 -1.42 10.94 3.73
N LEU A 192 -2.31 11.14 2.75
CA LEU A 192 -2.86 10.09 1.89
C LEU A 192 -1.75 9.27 1.20
N TYR A 193 -0.69 9.92 0.74
CA TYR A 193 0.47 9.29 0.11
C TYR A 193 1.26 8.41 1.11
N ARG A 194 1.41 8.86 2.36
CA ARG A 194 2.05 8.09 3.45
C ARG A 194 1.17 6.95 3.95
N PHE A 195 -0.14 7.17 4.00
CA PHE A 195 -1.15 6.14 4.28
C PHE A 195 -1.14 5.05 3.22
N THR A 196 -1.07 5.42 1.94
CA THR A 196 -1.10 4.48 0.80
C THR A 196 0.01 3.42 0.90
N PHE A 197 1.22 3.81 1.34
CA PHE A 197 2.29 2.83 1.62
C PHE A 197 1.94 1.87 2.75
N GLN A 198 1.26 2.34 3.80
CA GLN A 198 0.88 1.51 4.93
C GLN A 198 -0.26 0.55 4.59
N PHE A 199 -1.29 1.05 3.91
CA PHE A 199 -2.42 0.28 3.40
C PHE A 199 -1.97 -0.83 2.44
N GLY A 200 -1.01 -0.51 1.57
CA GLY A 200 -0.42 -1.46 0.62
C GLY A 200 0.47 -2.55 1.22
N LEU A 201 0.84 -2.46 2.50
CA LEU A 201 1.87 -3.29 3.12
C LEU A 201 1.26 -4.46 3.88
N ASP A 202 1.69 -5.68 3.55
CA ASP A 202 1.32 -6.87 4.32
C ASP A 202 2.08 -6.93 5.66
N VAL A 203 1.45 -6.34 6.69
CA VAL A 203 1.96 -6.34 8.06
C VAL A 203 1.72 -7.68 8.75
N GLU A 204 0.72 -8.46 8.34
CA GLU A 204 0.39 -9.76 8.94
C GLU A 204 1.44 -10.83 8.56
N GLU A 205 1.97 -10.81 7.33
CA GLU A 205 3.18 -11.54 6.93
C GLU A 205 4.50 -10.90 7.44
N GLY A 206 4.44 -9.73 8.09
CA GLY A 206 5.60 -9.02 8.61
C GLY A 206 6.49 -8.36 7.55
N GLN A 207 5.96 -8.08 6.36
CA GLN A 207 6.71 -7.42 5.28
C GLN A 207 7.09 -5.97 5.70
N ARG A 208 8.26 -5.52 5.26
CA ARG A 208 8.80 -4.16 5.57
C ARG A 208 8.95 -3.25 4.35
N SER A 209 8.59 -3.75 3.19
CA SER A 209 8.66 -3.11 1.87
C SER A 209 7.48 -3.58 1.04
N LEU A 210 6.86 -2.67 0.26
CA LEU A 210 5.81 -3.05 -0.69
C LEU A 210 6.36 -3.97 -1.76
N GLN A 211 5.61 -4.99 -2.18
CA GLN A 211 5.97 -5.78 -3.36
C GLN A 211 5.95 -4.90 -4.61
N ARG A 212 6.92 -5.09 -5.53
CA ARG A 212 7.11 -4.23 -6.72
C ARG A 212 5.83 -3.94 -7.51
N GLY A 213 5.02 -4.98 -7.78
CA GLY A 213 3.77 -4.83 -8.53
C GLY A 213 2.69 -4.04 -7.78
N ILE A 214 2.58 -4.23 -6.46
CA ILE A 214 1.67 -3.48 -5.59
C ILE A 214 2.09 -2.01 -5.54
N ALA A 215 3.39 -1.72 -5.40
CA ALA A 215 3.89 -0.35 -5.43
C ALA A 215 3.61 0.36 -6.76
N VAL A 216 3.81 -0.32 -7.91
CA VAL A 216 3.47 0.21 -9.24
C VAL A 216 1.97 0.52 -9.36
N ALA A 217 1.09 -0.39 -8.91
CA ALA A 217 -0.34 -0.16 -8.92
C ALA A 217 -0.77 1.01 -8.01
N LEU A 218 -0.24 1.06 -6.78
CA LEU A 218 -0.57 2.11 -5.81
C LEU A 218 0.00 3.48 -6.19
N TRP A 219 1.12 3.54 -6.91
CA TRP A 219 1.62 4.81 -7.46
C TRP A 219 0.74 5.33 -8.59
N ARG A 220 0.31 4.46 -9.52
CA ARG A 220 -0.71 4.83 -10.54
C ARG A 220 -1.98 5.32 -9.88
N LEU A 221 -2.39 4.67 -8.79
CA LEU A 221 -3.60 5.00 -8.06
C LEU A 221 -3.48 6.35 -7.34
N VAL A 222 -2.48 6.54 -6.48
CA VAL A 222 -2.40 7.75 -5.62
C VAL A 222 -2.24 9.04 -6.42
N PHE A 223 -1.56 9.01 -7.57
CA PHE A 223 -1.38 10.15 -8.47
C PHE A 223 -2.51 10.31 -9.52
N THR A 224 -3.68 9.67 -9.34
CA THR A 224 -4.84 9.75 -10.26
C THR A 224 -5.31 11.19 -10.52
N GLN A 225 -5.19 12.08 -9.55
CA GLN A 225 -5.72 13.46 -9.66
C GLN A 225 -4.70 14.51 -10.13
N ASP A 226 -3.43 14.29 -9.84
CA ASP A 226 -2.30 15.10 -10.27
C ASP A 226 -1.15 14.14 -10.57
N THR A 227 -0.75 14.06 -11.83
CA THR A 227 0.15 13.03 -12.37
C THR A 227 1.49 13.67 -12.70
N PRO A 228 2.55 13.43 -11.89
CA PRO A 228 3.83 14.07 -12.13
C PRO A 228 4.42 13.68 -13.50
N PRO A 229 5.10 14.60 -14.23
CA PRO A 229 5.65 14.32 -15.55
C PRO A 229 6.65 13.17 -15.64
N VAL A 230 7.18 12.71 -14.50
CA VAL A 230 8.15 11.60 -14.38
C VAL A 230 7.48 10.24 -14.08
N LEU A 231 6.20 10.22 -13.68
CA LEU A 231 5.54 9.05 -13.09
C LEU A 231 5.54 7.83 -14.03
N GLU A 232 5.03 7.97 -15.26
CA GLU A 232 4.94 6.83 -16.19
C GLU A 232 6.31 6.18 -16.43
N ARG A 233 7.35 6.99 -16.60
CA ARG A 233 8.72 6.51 -16.88
C ARG A 233 9.32 5.78 -15.68
N TRP A 234 9.04 6.25 -14.47
CA TRP A 234 9.40 5.54 -13.24
C TRP A 234 8.69 4.18 -13.13
N LEU A 235 7.43 4.12 -13.55
CA LEU A 235 6.64 2.89 -13.53
C LEU A 235 7.05 1.91 -14.64
N ASP A 236 7.49 2.40 -15.80
CA ASP A 236 8.07 1.61 -16.89
C ASP A 236 9.42 1.00 -16.46
N PHE A 237 10.32 1.81 -15.89
CA PHE A 237 11.57 1.35 -15.26
C PHE A 237 11.32 0.26 -14.23
N LEU A 238 10.37 0.48 -13.31
CA LEU A 238 9.98 -0.51 -12.33
C LEU A 238 9.30 -1.72 -12.94
N SER A 239 8.68 -1.62 -14.12
CA SER A 239 8.02 -2.73 -14.82
C SER A 239 9.05 -3.65 -15.49
N GLU A 240 10.00 -3.08 -16.23
CA GLU A 240 11.17 -3.79 -16.79
C GLU A 240 12.06 -4.39 -15.70
N ASN A 241 12.23 -3.66 -14.58
CA ASN A 241 12.99 -4.06 -13.40
C ASN A 241 14.46 -4.43 -13.67
N PRO A 242 15.25 -3.59 -14.37
CA PRO A 242 16.63 -3.90 -14.77
C PRO A 242 17.55 -4.20 -13.56
N CYS A 243 17.27 -3.57 -12.41
CA CYS A 243 18.04 -3.75 -11.17
C CYS A 243 17.60 -4.97 -10.32
N GLY A 244 16.62 -5.75 -10.76
CA GLY A 244 16.14 -6.94 -10.04
C GLY A 244 15.45 -6.64 -8.70
N VAL A 245 14.87 -5.45 -8.54
CA VAL A 245 14.19 -5.01 -7.32
C VAL A 245 13.01 -5.94 -7.00
N ARG A 246 12.91 -6.38 -5.75
CA ARG A 246 11.81 -7.24 -5.27
C ARG A 246 10.69 -6.44 -4.60
N GLY A 247 11.02 -5.30 -4.00
CA GLY A 247 10.05 -4.43 -3.34
C GLY A 247 10.62 -3.06 -2.97
N ILE A 248 9.72 -2.12 -2.68
CA ILE A 248 9.97 -0.71 -2.43
C ILE A 248 9.97 -0.43 -0.92
N SER A 249 11.03 0.17 -0.40
CA SER A 249 11.10 0.54 1.02
C SER A 249 10.23 1.77 1.34
N ARG A 250 9.86 1.96 2.61
CA ARG A 250 9.11 3.15 3.06
C ARG A 250 9.87 4.45 2.76
N ASP A 251 11.19 4.40 2.86
CA ASP A 251 12.07 5.54 2.56
C ASP A 251 12.02 5.89 1.06
N THR A 252 12.24 4.90 0.20
CA THR A 252 12.13 5.03 -1.26
C THR A 252 10.76 5.56 -1.70
N TRP A 253 9.68 5.07 -1.07
CA TRP A 253 8.32 5.57 -1.33
C TRP A 253 8.18 7.04 -0.92
N ASN A 254 8.52 7.38 0.32
CA ASN A 254 8.41 8.76 0.82
C ASN A 254 9.24 9.75 0.00
N MET A 255 10.48 9.39 -0.33
CA MET A 255 11.39 10.24 -1.11
C MET A 255 10.94 10.40 -2.56
N PHE A 256 10.17 9.48 -3.12
CA PHE A 256 9.65 9.62 -4.49
C PHE A 256 8.69 10.82 -4.64
N LEU A 257 7.94 11.19 -3.59
CA LEU A 257 7.11 12.41 -3.62
C LEU A 257 7.97 13.68 -3.61
N ASN A 258 9.08 13.69 -2.88
CA ASN A 258 10.03 14.81 -2.91
C ASN A 258 10.70 14.90 -4.30
N PHE A 259 11.03 13.74 -4.89
CA PHE A 259 11.63 13.63 -6.22
C PHE A 259 10.69 14.14 -7.33
N THR A 260 9.39 13.77 -7.31
CA THR A 260 8.41 14.26 -8.29
C THR A 260 8.14 15.76 -8.20
N GLN A 261 8.40 16.39 -7.05
CA GLN A 261 8.29 17.84 -6.84
C GLN A 261 9.59 18.59 -7.15
N SER A 262 10.75 17.96 -6.95
CA SER A 262 12.07 18.60 -7.10
C SER A 262 12.65 18.47 -8.51
N ILE A 263 12.36 17.37 -9.22
CA ILE A 263 13.00 17.04 -10.49
C ILE A 263 12.12 17.46 -11.68
N GLY A 264 12.72 18.20 -12.61
CA GLY A 264 12.08 18.68 -13.83
C GLY A 264 11.68 17.56 -14.80
N PRO A 265 10.82 17.88 -15.80
CA PRO A 265 10.27 16.88 -16.72
C PRO A 265 11.34 16.15 -17.55
N ASP A 266 12.51 16.75 -17.73
CA ASP A 266 13.65 16.23 -18.48
C ASP A 266 14.73 15.56 -17.60
N LEU A 267 14.59 15.54 -16.27
CA LEU A 267 15.62 15.10 -15.30
C LEU A 267 16.92 15.93 -15.28
N SER A 268 16.98 17.08 -15.95
CA SER A 268 18.22 17.85 -16.15
C SER A 268 18.83 18.45 -14.87
N ASN A 269 18.04 18.56 -13.81
CA ASN A 269 18.47 19.06 -12.50
C ASN A 269 18.70 17.95 -11.45
N TYR A 270 18.74 16.68 -11.86
CA TYR A 270 19.15 15.59 -10.97
C TYR A 270 20.66 15.64 -10.69
N SER A 271 21.08 15.20 -9.50
CA SER A 271 22.48 15.05 -9.13
C SER A 271 22.69 13.79 -8.30
N GLU A 272 23.69 12.99 -8.67
CA GLU A 272 24.14 11.80 -7.91
C GLU A 272 24.88 12.16 -6.60
N ASP A 273 25.29 13.43 -6.43
CA ASP A 273 25.85 13.94 -5.17
C ASP A 273 24.78 14.23 -4.09
N GLU A 274 23.49 14.23 -4.46
CA GLU A 274 22.39 14.44 -3.51
C GLU A 274 21.97 13.15 -2.79
N ALA A 275 21.42 13.29 -1.58
CA ALA A 275 21.10 12.16 -0.69
C ALA A 275 19.81 11.39 -1.08
N TRP A 276 19.67 11.03 -2.35
CA TRP A 276 18.55 10.25 -2.86
C TRP A 276 18.74 8.74 -2.59
N PRO A 277 17.65 7.95 -2.51
CA PRO A 277 17.74 6.50 -2.52
C PRO A 277 18.34 6.02 -3.85
N SER A 278 19.35 5.14 -3.81
CA SER A 278 20.14 4.76 -5.00
C SER A 278 19.39 4.04 -6.13
N LEU A 279 18.09 3.77 -5.95
CA LEU A 279 17.21 3.31 -7.01
C LEU A 279 16.83 4.46 -7.97
N PHE A 280 16.96 5.72 -7.54
CA PHE A 280 16.71 6.90 -8.37
C PHE A 280 17.88 7.14 -9.32
N ASP A 281 19.13 6.92 -8.90
CA ASP A 281 20.30 6.91 -9.81
C ASP A 281 20.10 5.91 -10.95
N SER A 282 19.76 4.67 -10.60
CA SER A 282 19.51 3.60 -11.60
C SER A 282 18.33 3.89 -12.53
N PHE A 283 17.33 4.64 -12.06
CA PHE A 283 16.22 5.11 -12.90
C PHE A 283 16.68 6.22 -13.87
N VAL A 284 17.46 7.19 -13.39
CA VAL A 284 17.96 8.29 -14.22
C VAL A 284 18.96 7.78 -15.27
N GLU A 285 19.82 6.82 -14.91
CA GLU A 285 20.69 6.09 -15.84
C GLU A 285 19.87 5.37 -16.93
N TRP A 286 18.90 4.54 -16.52
CA TRP A 286 18.02 3.80 -17.44
C TRP A 286 17.23 4.72 -18.38
N GLU A 287 16.68 5.81 -17.89
CA GLU A 287 15.89 6.76 -18.68
C GLU A 287 16.76 7.55 -19.67
N THR A 288 17.98 7.93 -19.25
CA THR A 288 18.95 8.60 -20.13
C THR A 288 19.38 7.69 -21.28
N GLU A 289 19.69 6.43 -20.97
CA GLU A 289 20.03 5.41 -21.95
C GLU A 289 18.84 5.01 -22.84
N ARG A 290 17.61 5.01 -22.31
CA ARG A 290 16.38 4.80 -23.10
C ARG A 290 16.20 5.90 -24.14
N ARG A 291 16.31 7.18 -23.74
CA ARG A 291 16.23 8.33 -24.66
C ARG A 291 17.32 8.29 -25.74
N ARG A 292 18.54 7.87 -25.40
CA ARG A 292 19.63 7.74 -26.37
C ARG A 292 19.25 6.74 -27.48
N ARG A 293 18.71 5.58 -27.12
CA ARG A 293 18.23 4.56 -28.08
C ARG A 293 17.05 5.08 -28.92
N GLU A 294 16.09 5.78 -28.31
CA GLU A 294 14.95 6.37 -29.02
C GLU A 294 15.41 7.41 -30.06
N GLN A 295 16.39 8.26 -29.73
CA GLN A 295 16.97 9.24 -30.64
C GLN A 295 17.78 8.58 -31.78
N GLU A 296 18.57 7.55 -31.48
CA GLU A 296 19.32 6.78 -32.48
C GLU A 296 18.37 6.05 -33.45
N GLN A 297 17.28 5.46 -32.95
CA GLN A 297 16.26 4.84 -33.80
C GLN A 297 15.55 5.87 -34.68
N GLN A 298 15.15 7.02 -34.14
CA GLN A 298 14.52 8.10 -34.94
C GLN A 298 15.43 8.62 -36.05
N GLN A 299 16.73 8.78 -35.80
CA GLN A 299 17.70 9.18 -36.82
C GLN A 299 17.85 8.12 -37.92
N LEU A 300 17.89 6.84 -37.57
CA LEU A 300 17.95 5.74 -38.53
C LEU A 300 16.67 5.63 -39.38
N GLU A 301 15.50 5.82 -38.78
CA GLU A 301 14.21 5.84 -39.48
C GLU A 301 14.07 7.07 -40.40
N GLU A 302 14.56 8.24 -40.00
CA GLU A 302 14.59 9.43 -40.85
C GLU A 302 15.59 9.29 -42.02
N GLU A 303 16.79 8.77 -41.78
CA GLU A 303 17.76 8.43 -42.83
C GLU A 303 17.16 7.42 -43.83
N GLU A 304 16.48 6.38 -43.35
CA GLU A 304 15.86 5.40 -44.26
C GLU A 304 14.68 6.03 -45.03
N ALA A 305 13.88 6.89 -44.40
CA ALA A 305 12.80 7.62 -45.05
C ALA A 305 13.31 8.65 -46.08
N GLU A 306 14.48 9.27 -45.87
CA GLU A 306 15.13 10.10 -46.88
C GLU A 306 15.69 9.24 -48.03
N ARG A 307 16.40 8.14 -47.73
CA ARG A 307 16.91 7.21 -48.76
C ARG A 307 15.78 6.65 -49.64
N ARG A 308 14.64 6.27 -49.05
CA ARG A 308 13.43 5.82 -49.76
C ARG A 308 12.81 6.92 -50.63
N ARG A 309 12.83 8.19 -50.19
CA ARG A 309 12.41 9.34 -51.00
C ARG A 309 13.36 9.61 -52.16
N ALA A 310 14.67 9.48 -51.94
CA ALA A 310 15.70 9.67 -52.97
C ALA A 310 15.65 8.59 -54.07
N THR A 311 15.37 7.33 -53.72
CA THR A 311 15.24 6.25 -54.72
C THR A 311 13.87 6.22 -55.41
N GLY A 312 12.80 6.66 -54.74
CA GLY A 312 11.45 6.74 -55.31
C GLY A 312 11.23 7.84 -56.36
N GLY A 313 12.17 8.79 -56.51
CA GLY A 313 12.03 9.94 -57.42
C GLY A 313 12.38 9.67 -58.90
N GLY A 314 12.87 8.49 -59.26
CA GLY A 314 13.35 8.15 -60.61
C GLY A 314 12.42 7.20 -61.37
N GLY A 315 11.21 7.65 -61.71
CA GLY A 315 10.14 6.76 -62.18
C GLY A 315 9.15 7.32 -63.22
N ASP A 316 9.52 8.34 -63.99
CA ASP A 316 8.74 8.76 -65.18
C ASP A 316 9.59 8.69 -66.46
N ALA A 317 9.49 7.56 -67.13
CA ALA A 317 9.84 7.35 -68.53
C ALA A 317 8.90 6.24 -69.02
N GLY A 318 7.80 6.63 -69.67
CA GLY A 318 6.63 5.78 -69.81
C GLY A 318 6.82 4.55 -70.70
N GLU A 319 6.19 3.44 -70.28
CA GLU A 319 5.88 2.30 -71.14
C GLU A 319 4.38 1.98 -70.95
N GLU A 320 3.56 2.27 -71.96
CA GLU A 320 2.14 1.90 -71.96
C GLU A 320 2.02 0.38 -72.11
N VAL A 321 1.94 -0.33 -70.98
CA VAL A 321 1.65 -1.76 -70.96
C VAL A 321 0.15 -1.94 -71.24
N ASP A 322 -0.17 -2.15 -72.51
CA ASP A 322 -1.50 -2.48 -73.02
C ASP A 322 -2.15 -3.59 -72.16
N CYS A 323 -3.35 -3.31 -71.65
CA CYS A 323 -4.06 -4.20 -70.73
C CYS A 323 -5.00 -5.13 -71.52
N PRO A 324 -4.64 -6.42 -71.73
CA PRO A 324 -5.49 -7.34 -72.48
C PRO A 324 -6.83 -7.55 -71.77
N ALA A 325 -7.92 -7.20 -72.44
CA ALA A 325 -9.26 -7.27 -71.88
C ALA A 325 -9.65 -8.70 -71.46
N LEU A 326 -10.15 -8.85 -70.23
CA LEU A 326 -10.72 -10.10 -69.75
C LEU A 326 -11.97 -10.47 -70.59
N PRO A 327 -12.06 -11.68 -71.15
CA PRO A 327 -13.24 -12.11 -71.89
C PRO A 327 -14.41 -12.36 -70.92
N SER A 328 -15.47 -11.57 -71.06
CA SER A 328 -16.75 -11.86 -70.42
C SER A 328 -17.34 -13.14 -71.02
N LEU A 329 -17.58 -14.17 -70.21
CA LEU A 329 -18.35 -15.33 -70.62
C LEU A 329 -19.32 -15.75 -69.51
N THR A 330 -20.57 -15.92 -69.90
CA THR A 330 -21.74 -16.12 -69.05
C THR A 330 -22.03 -17.59 -68.79
N ASP A 331 -22.61 -17.85 -67.63
CA ASP A 331 -23.52 -18.96 -67.33
C ASP A 331 -22.98 -20.40 -67.42
N CYS A 332 -22.98 -21.08 -66.27
CA CYS A 332 -23.60 -22.40 -66.21
C CYS A 332 -24.04 -22.68 -64.77
N SER A 333 -25.30 -23.07 -64.59
CA SER A 333 -25.86 -23.49 -63.30
C SER A 333 -25.68 -25.00 -63.08
N ASP A 334 -25.50 -25.44 -61.82
CA ASP A 334 -26.40 -26.37 -61.09
C ASP A 334 -25.71 -27.11 -59.90
N ALA A 335 -26.53 -27.58 -58.95
CA ALA A 335 -26.36 -28.68 -57.99
C ALA A 335 -25.10 -28.78 -57.10
N GLY A 336 -25.31 -28.72 -55.77
CA GLY A 336 -24.26 -29.09 -54.78
C GLY A 336 -24.62 -28.84 -53.31
N ALA A 337 -25.61 -29.54 -52.75
CA ALA A 337 -26.08 -29.30 -51.37
C ALA A 337 -25.36 -30.14 -50.30
N ALA A 338 -24.94 -29.52 -49.19
CA ALA A 338 -24.85 -30.16 -47.87
C ALA A 338 -24.72 -29.15 -46.70
N GLN A 339 -25.60 -29.30 -45.70
CA GLN A 339 -25.34 -29.29 -44.24
C GLN A 339 -24.19 -28.39 -43.70
N GLY A 340 -24.39 -27.45 -42.77
CA GLY A 340 -25.49 -27.28 -41.81
C GLY A 340 -25.10 -27.81 -40.42
N TRP A 341 -24.36 -27.00 -39.65
CA TRP A 341 -23.97 -27.28 -38.27
C TRP A 341 -24.50 -26.19 -37.34
N THR A 342 -25.15 -26.59 -36.25
CA THR A 342 -25.62 -25.71 -35.18
C THR A 342 -24.63 -25.69 -34.01
N PRO A 343 -24.43 -24.56 -33.31
CA PRO A 343 -23.63 -24.50 -32.09
C PRO A 343 -24.39 -25.13 -30.91
N HIS A 344 -23.63 -25.51 -29.87
CA HIS A 344 -24.13 -25.82 -28.53
C HIS A 344 -23.07 -25.50 -27.47
#